data_AF-A0A2P4SST2-F1
#
_entry.id   AF-A0A2P4SST2-F1
#
_cell.length_a   1.000
_cell.length_b   1.000
_cell.length_c   1.000
_cell.angle_alpha   90.00
_cell.angle_beta   90.00
_cell.angle_gamma   90.00
#
_symmetry.space_group_name_H-M   'P 1'
#
loop_
_entity.id
_entity.type
_entity.pdbx_description
1 polymer ?
#
loop_
_entity_poly.entity_id
_entity_poly.type
_entity_poly.pdbx_seq_one_letter_code
_entity_poly.pdbx_strand_id
1 'polypeptide(L)'
;CSYIPPCARDDQENSENVTYKQKYWKEKVGSQPFTCYFNQHLRPDDVMLKRTHDETVLLHCFLWPLVTFLLGVLIVALTACARSLAARAEAIQRKKHS
;
A
#
# COMPACT_ATOMS: atom_id res chain seq x y z
N CYS A 1 19.22 -0.91 21.20
CA CYS A 1 18.03 -1.55 21.82
C CYS A 1 17.27 -2.30 20.74
N SER A 2 16.67 -3.46 21.06
CA SER A 2 15.98 -4.32 20.06
C SER A 2 14.45 -4.28 20.13
N TYR A 3 13.90 -3.68 21.19
CA TYR A 3 12.46 -3.46 21.38
C TYR A 3 12.26 -2.15 22.14
N ILE A 4 11.22 -1.41 21.75
CA ILE A 4 10.78 -0.18 22.42
C ILE A 4 9.29 -0.39 22.72
N PRO A 5 8.85 -0.35 23.99
CA PRO A 5 7.45 -0.52 24.33
C PRO A 5 6.62 0.72 23.93
N PRO A 6 5.29 0.58 23.79
CA PRO A 6 4.39 1.73 23.81
C PRO A 6 4.64 2.55 25.08
N CYS A 7 4.71 3.87 24.95
CA CYS A 7 5.00 4.75 26.07
C CYS A 7 3.79 4.88 27.00
N ALA A 8 3.94 4.41 28.24
CA ALA A 8 3.02 4.67 29.35
C ALA A 8 3.56 5.81 30.22
N ARG A 9 2.66 6.46 30.98
CA ARG A 9 3.04 7.51 31.94
C ARG A 9 3.78 6.95 33.16
N ASP A 10 3.54 5.68 33.49
CA ASP A 10 4.20 4.99 34.59
C ASP A 10 5.45 4.27 34.07
N ASP A 11 6.61 4.64 34.62
CA ASP A 11 7.89 4.03 34.28
C ASP A 11 7.95 2.55 34.69
N GLN A 12 7.20 2.17 35.73
CA GLN A 12 7.12 0.78 36.16
C GLN A 12 6.45 -0.08 35.09
N GLU A 13 5.35 0.40 34.51
CA GLU A 13 4.65 -0.28 33.41
C GLU A 13 5.55 -0.41 32.16
N ASN A 14 6.30 0.65 31.83
CA ASN A 14 7.26 0.62 30.73
C ASN A 14 8.34 -0.45 30.97
N SER A 15 8.88 -0.51 32.19
CA SER A 15 9.90 -1.49 32.60
C SER A 15 9.37 -2.93 32.59
N GLU A 16 8.14 -3.15 33.04
CA GLU A 16 7.47 -4.46 33.03
C GLU A 16 7.26 -4.97 31.60
N ASN A 17 6.84 -4.10 30.66
CA ASN A 17 6.69 -4.46 29.25
C ASN A 17 8.03 -4.88 28.60
N VAL A 18 9.12 -4.18 28.91
CA VAL A 18 10.46 -4.55 28.44
C VAL A 18 10.88 -5.89 29.02
N THR A 19 10.70 -6.09 30.33
CA THR A 19 11.07 -7.32 31.04
C THR A 19 10.29 -8.52 30.52
N TYR A 20 8.99 -8.35 30.29
CA TYR A 20 8.13 -9.36 29.70
C TYR A 20 8.61 -9.77 28.29
N LYS A 21 8.93 -8.79 27.43
CA LYS A 21 9.45 -9.07 26.08
C LYS A 21 10.81 -9.77 26.13
N GLN A 22 11.71 -9.35 27.01
CA GLN A 22 13.00 -10.00 27.20
C GLN A 22 12.83 -11.47 27.62
N LYS A 23 11.93 -11.76 28.56
CA LYS A 23 11.62 -13.12 29.00
C LYS A 23 11.04 -13.97 27.86
N TYR A 24 10.12 -13.42 27.08
CA TYR A 24 9.57 -14.10 25.89
C TYR A 24 10.67 -14.49 24.89
N TRP A 25 11.56 -13.57 24.54
CA TRP A 25 12.67 -13.86 23.62
C TRP A 25 13.63 -14.91 24.17
N LYS A 26 13.91 -14.88 25.48
CA LYS A 26 14.80 -15.85 26.12
C LYS A 26 14.18 -17.26 26.22
N GLU A 27 12.92 -17.36 26.59
CA GLU A 27 12.27 -18.63 26.94
C GLU A 27 11.49 -19.27 25.80
N LYS A 28 10.82 -18.46 24.95
CA LYS A 28 9.96 -18.97 23.88
C LYS A 28 10.69 -19.08 22.56
N VAL A 29 11.39 -18.03 22.16
CA VAL A 29 12.19 -18.07 20.92
C VAL A 29 13.51 -18.78 21.20
N GLY A 30 14.23 -18.37 22.24
CA GLY A 30 15.46 -19.02 22.68
C GLY A 30 16.45 -19.20 21.52
N SER A 31 16.85 -20.45 21.27
CA SER A 31 17.75 -20.83 20.18
C SER A 31 17.02 -21.29 18.91
N GLN A 32 15.70 -21.16 18.84
CA GLN A 32 14.94 -21.58 17.67
C GLN A 32 15.14 -20.58 16.51
N PRO A 33 15.36 -21.07 15.28
CA PRO A 33 15.35 -20.21 14.11
C PRO A 33 14.00 -19.52 13.95
N PHE A 34 14.01 -18.25 13.54
CA PHE A 34 12.81 -17.49 13.23
C PHE A 34 12.97 -16.79 11.88
N THR A 35 11.85 -16.58 11.20
CA THR A 35 11.83 -15.84 9.93
C THR A 35 12.17 -14.37 10.19
N CYS A 36 13.18 -13.85 9.49
CA CYS A 36 13.60 -12.46 9.56
C CYS A 36 14.00 -11.94 8.17
N TYR A 37 14.18 -10.62 8.08
CA TYR A 37 14.60 -9.92 6.88
C TYR A 37 15.97 -9.28 7.11
N PHE A 38 16.91 -9.59 6.24
CA PHE A 38 18.29 -9.12 6.32
C PHE A 38 18.67 -8.36 5.05
N ASN A 39 19.44 -7.28 5.19
CA ASN A 39 19.94 -6.48 4.07
C ASN A 39 21.43 -6.18 4.26
N GLN A 40 22.28 -7.07 3.76
CA GLN A 40 23.73 -6.96 3.85
C GLN A 40 24.32 -5.68 3.23
N HIS A 41 23.64 -5.09 2.25
CA HIS A 41 24.18 -3.94 1.50
C HIS A 41 23.96 -2.62 2.23
N LEU A 42 22.82 -2.49 2.91
CA LEU A 42 22.44 -1.24 3.60
C LEU A 42 22.66 -1.32 5.11
N ARG A 43 22.38 -2.46 5.73
CA ARG A 43 22.52 -2.69 7.18
C ARG A 43 23.00 -4.12 7.47
N PRO A 44 24.32 -4.36 7.38
CA PRO A 44 24.91 -5.69 7.58
C PRO A 44 24.85 -6.19 9.03
N ASP A 45 24.68 -5.30 10.01
CA ASP A 45 24.71 -5.66 11.43
C ASP A 45 23.31 -5.84 12.05
N ASP A 46 22.24 -5.54 11.30
CA ASP A 46 20.86 -5.54 11.79
C ASP A 46 19.96 -6.50 11.00
N VAL A 47 19.04 -7.16 11.71
CA VAL A 47 17.95 -7.94 11.12
C VAL A 47 16.59 -7.37 11.55
N MET A 48 15.60 -7.44 10.67
CA MET A 48 14.24 -6.99 10.94
C MET A 48 13.28 -8.17 11.09
N LEU A 49 12.44 -8.15 12.12
CA LEU A 49 11.43 -9.18 12.35
C LEU A 49 10.24 -9.08 11.40
N LYS A 50 9.89 -7.86 10.97
CA LYS A 50 8.78 -7.58 10.07
C LYS A 50 9.21 -6.54 9.03
N ARG A 51 8.77 -6.69 7.77
CA ARG A 51 8.91 -5.63 6.76
C ARG A 51 7.98 -4.47 7.08
N THR A 52 8.39 -3.26 6.74
CA THR A 52 7.58 -2.04 6.86
C THR A 52 6.45 -1.99 5.84
N HIS A 53 6.63 -2.61 4.67
CA HIS A 53 5.67 -2.61 3.58
C HIS A 53 5.29 -4.04 3.22
N ASP A 54 3.99 -4.27 3.01
CA ASP A 54 3.47 -5.53 2.49
C ASP A 54 3.56 -5.57 0.96
N GLU A 55 3.54 -6.78 0.39
CA GLU A 55 3.66 -6.99 -1.06
C GLU A 55 2.50 -6.36 -1.86
N THR A 56 1.36 -6.18 -1.20
CA THR A 56 0.17 -5.47 -1.72
C THR A 56 0.45 -4.00 -2.05
N VAL A 57 1.50 -3.39 -1.48
CA VAL A 57 1.86 -2.00 -1.80
C VAL A 57 2.19 -1.84 -3.27
N LEU A 58 2.93 -2.78 -3.87
CA LEU A 58 3.26 -2.73 -5.30
C LEU A 58 1.99 -2.82 -6.16
N LEU A 59 1.08 -3.72 -5.79
CA LEU A 59 -0.20 -3.86 -6.48
C LEU A 59 -0.98 -2.55 -6.45
N HIS A 60 -1.12 -1.92 -5.28
CA HIS A 60 -1.78 -0.63 -5.17
C HIS A 60 -1.06 0.48 -5.95
N CYS A 61 0.27 0.51 -5.94
CA CYS A 61 1.06 1.49 -6.69
C CYS A 61 0.79 1.45 -8.20
N PHE A 62 0.51 0.28 -8.79
CA PHE A 62 0.23 0.17 -10.23
C PHE A 62 -1.27 0.18 -10.56
N LEU A 63 -2.08 -0.46 -9.72
CA LEU A 63 -3.52 -0.62 -9.97
C LEU A 63 -4.23 0.74 -9.99
N TRP A 64 -3.95 1.61 -9.01
CA TRP A 64 -4.63 2.89 -8.92
C TRP A 64 -4.35 3.80 -10.12
N PRO A 65 -3.08 4.02 -10.54
CA PRO A 65 -2.79 4.78 -11.76
C PRO A 65 -3.40 4.17 -13.03
N LEU A 66 -3.45 2.84 -13.13
CA LEU A 66 -4.05 2.18 -14.29
C LEU A 66 -5.57 2.40 -14.34
N VAL A 67 -6.25 2.24 -13.22
CA VAL A 67 -7.70 2.45 -13.12
C VAL A 67 -8.05 3.91 -13.42
N THR A 68 -7.31 4.88 -12.88
CA THR A 68 -7.55 6.30 -13.16
C THR A 68 -7.32 6.63 -14.63
N PHE A 69 -6.29 6.07 -15.26
CA PHE A 69 -6.03 6.23 -16.68
C PHE A 69 -7.18 5.68 -17.54
N LEU A 70 -7.63 4.44 -17.26
CA LEU A 70 -8.73 3.81 -18.00
C LEU A 70 -10.03 4.59 -17.87
N LEU A 71 -10.35 5.07 -16.66
CA LEU A 71 -11.50 5.93 -16.42
C LEU A 71 -11.41 7.23 -17.23
N GLY A 72 -10.23 7.85 -17.28
CA GLY A 72 -9.99 9.05 -18.08
C GLY A 72 -10.21 8.82 -19.58
N VAL A 73 -9.64 7.75 -20.13
CA VAL A 73 -9.82 7.35 -21.54
C VAL A 73 -11.30 7.10 -21.85
N LEU A 74 -12.01 6.40 -20.96
CA LEU A 74 -13.42 6.09 -21.15
C LEU A 74 -14.28 7.36 -21.21
N ILE A 75 -14.02 8.34 -20.35
CA ILE A 75 -14.74 9.63 -20.35
C ILE A 75 -14.49 10.37 -21.66
N VAL A 76 -13.24 10.46 -22.12
CA VAL A 76 -12.89 11.13 -23.38
C VAL A 76 -13.55 10.42 -24.58
N ALA A 77 -13.53 9.10 -24.61
CA ALA A 77 -14.17 8.31 -25.66
C ALA A 77 -15.69 8.54 -25.69
N LEU A 78 -16.36 8.45 -24.54
CA LEU A 78 -17.81 8.66 -24.44
C LEU A 78 -18.21 10.07 -24.86
N THR A 79 -17.46 11.09 -24.44
CA THR A 79 -17.74 12.48 -24.82
C THR A 79 -17.51 12.73 -26.31
N ALA A 80 -16.47 12.16 -26.91
CA ALA A 80 -16.24 12.23 -28.35
C ALA A 80 -17.34 11.51 -29.15
N CYS A 81 -17.72 10.30 -28.72
CA CYS A 81 -18.83 9.55 -29.30
C CYS A 81 -20.13 10.35 -29.25
N ALA A 82 -20.50 10.89 -28.09
CA ALA A 82 -21.71 11.69 -27.91
C ALA A 82 -21.71 12.93 -28.83
N ARG A 83 -20.60 13.67 -28.91
CA ARG A 83 -20.47 14.82 -29.82
C ARG A 83 -20.62 14.42 -31.29
N SER A 84 -20.00 13.32 -31.70
CA SER A 84 -20.07 12.83 -33.08
C SER A 84 -21.48 12.38 -33.47
N LEU A 85 -22.20 11.73 -32.54
CA LEU A 85 -23.58 11.30 -32.72
C LEU A 85 -24.52 12.51 -32.81
N ALA A 86 -24.34 13.51 -31.94
CA ALA A 86 -25.12 14.74 -31.98
C ALA A 86 -24.96 15.47 -33.33
N ALA A 87 -23.71 15.66 -33.78
CA ALA A 87 -23.43 16.31 -35.07
C ALA A 87 -24.06 15.56 -36.26
N ARG A 88 -24.01 14.22 -36.24
CA ARG A 88 -24.66 13.39 -37.28
C ARG A 88 -26.19 13.51 -37.23
N ALA A 89 -26.79 13.52 -36.04
CA ALA A 89 -28.23 13.68 -35.87
C ALA A 89 -28.70 15.05 -36.39
N GLU A 90 -27.98 16.11 -36.05
CA GLU A 90 -28.26 17.47 -36.56
C GLU A 90 -28.15 17.56 -38.08
N ALA A 91 -27.13 16.92 -38.68
CA ALA A 91 -26.96 16.88 -40.13
C ALA A 91 -28.11 16.14 -40.85
N ILE A 92 -28.60 15.04 -40.27
CA ILE A 92 -29.76 14.30 -40.80
C ILE A 92 -31.03 15.15 -40.71
N GLN A 93 -31.25 15.84 -39.59
CA GLN A 93 -32.41 16.74 -39.41
C GLN A 93 -32.41 17.89 -40.43
N ARG A 94 -31.24 18.48 -40.72
CA ARG A 94 -31.12 19.54 -41.74
C ARG A 94 -31.42 19.03 -43.15
N LYS A 95 -30.97 17.82 -43.50
CA LYS A 95 -31.28 17.21 -44.81
C LYS A 95 -32.77 16.89 -44.98
N LYS A 96 -33.50 16.63 -43.89
CA LYS A 96 -34.92 16.30 -43.94
C LYS A 96 -35.84 17.53 -44.06
N HIS A 97 -35.36 18.72 -43.70
CA HIS A 97 -36.10 19.98 -43.74
C HIS A 97 -35.70 20.91 -44.90
N SER A 98 -34.85 20.44 -45.83
CA SER A 98 -34.51 21.10 -47.09
C SER A 98 -35.14 20.35 -48.26
#